data_AF-A0A699ZIB4-F1
#
_entry.id   AF-A0A699ZIB4-F1
#
_cell.length_a   1.000
_cell.length_b   1.000
_cell.length_c   1.000
_cell.angle_alpha   90.00
_cell.angle_beta   90.00
_cell.angle_gamma   90.00
#
_symmetry.space_group_name_H-M   'P 1'
#
loop_
_entity.id
_entity.type
_entity.pdbx_description
1 polymer ?
#
loop_
_entity_poly.entity_id
_entity_poly.type
_entity_poly.pdbx_seq_one_letter_code
_entity_poly.pdbx_strand_id
1 'polypeptide(L)'
;MFIDQFRQQKKRLVDDLCKVERVLVDMETSYNTNEAALLGTVLKGFESHILTKDKKKSLSLKGYRPEDRLFSLSSRSSPASLEQAAAEAADLSQGGGGLGVVGGVKKAAWGQK
;
A
#
# COMPACT_ATOMS: atom_id res chain seq x y z
N MET A 1 43.76 -0.85 -2.53
CA MET A 1 43.15 -1.15 -3.86
C MET A 1 41.86 -1.96 -3.77
N PHE A 2 41.83 -3.14 -3.14
CA PHE A 2 40.59 -3.96 -3.10
C PHE A 2 39.37 -3.29 -2.45
N ILE A 3 39.58 -2.54 -1.37
CA ILE A 3 38.50 -1.83 -0.65
C ILE A 3 37.79 -0.83 -1.58
N ASP A 4 38.53 -0.11 -2.42
CA ASP A 4 37.96 0.89 -3.33
C ASP A 4 37.19 0.23 -4.48
N GLN A 5 37.68 -0.91 -4.97
CA GLN A 5 36.94 -1.72 -5.94
C GLN A 5 35.61 -2.21 -5.36
N PHE A 6 35.58 -2.73 -4.13
CA PHE A 6 34.34 -3.14 -3.47
C PHE A 6 33.37 -1.98 -3.25
N ARG A 7 33.90 -0.79 -2.90
CA ARG A 7 33.08 0.43 -2.78
C ARG A 7 32.45 0.81 -4.11
N GLN A 8 33.21 0.73 -5.21
CA GLN A 8 32.69 1.06 -6.54
C GLN A 8 31.66 0.04 -7.03
N GLN A 9 31.87 -1.25 -6.76
CA GLN A 9 30.88 -2.30 -7.03
C GLN A 9 29.60 -2.10 -6.21
N LYS A 10 29.72 -1.82 -4.91
CA LYS A 10 28.57 -1.50 -4.05
C LYS A 10 27.79 -0.31 -4.59
N LYS A 11 28.48 0.77 -4.97
CA LYS A 11 27.84 1.96 -5.55
C LYS A 11 27.05 1.60 -6.82
N ARG A 12 27.67 0.85 -7.74
CA ARG A 12 27.01 0.40 -8.97
C ARG A 12 25.73 -0.41 -8.68
N LEU A 13 25.79 -1.35 -7.74
CA LEU A 13 24.64 -2.17 -7.35
C LEU A 13 23.51 -1.33 -6.76
N VAL A 14 23.84 -0.32 -5.95
CA VAL A 14 22.84 0.62 -5.39
C VAL A 14 22.20 1.45 -6.51
N ASP A 15 23.00 1.95 -7.45
CA ASP A 15 22.50 2.73 -8.59
C ASP A 15 21.59 1.87 -9.49
N ASP A 16 21.95 0.61 -9.74
CA ASP A 16 21.15 -0.31 -10.55
C ASP A 16 19.85 -0.72 -9.82
N LEU A 17 19.91 -0.94 -8.50
CA LEU A 17 18.71 -1.19 -7.68
C LEU A 17 17.73 -0.02 -7.75
N CYS A 18 18.23 1.22 -7.60
CA CYS A 18 17.42 2.44 -7.67
C CYS A 18 16.71 2.58 -9.03
N LYS A 19 17.38 2.22 -10.14
CA LYS A 19 16.75 2.23 -11.47
C LYS A 19 15.61 1.22 -11.57
N VAL A 20 15.82 0.00 -11.07
CA VAL A 20 14.80 -1.05 -11.10
C VAL A 20 13.60 -0.67 -10.25
N GLU A 21 13.82 -0.18 -9.03
CA GLU A 21 12.75 0.26 -8.13
C GLU A 21 11.92 1.39 -8.76
N ARG A 22 12.57 2.35 -9.42
CA ARG A 22 11.85 3.43 -10.12
C ARG A 22 10.95 2.89 -11.23
N VAL A 23 11.47 2.04 -12.10
CA VAL A 23 10.69 1.45 -13.20
C VAL A 23 9.53 0.61 -12.66
N LEU A 24 9.75 -0.11 -11.56
CA LEU A 24 8.74 -0.93 -10.93
C LEU A 24 7.57 -0.08 -10.40
N VAL A 25 7.85 1.05 -9.74
CA VAL A 25 6.82 2.01 -9.28
C VAL A 25 5.98 2.53 -10.45
N ASP A 26 6.63 2.89 -11.56
CA ASP A 26 5.94 3.41 -12.74
C ASP A 26 5.03 2.33 -13.37
N MET A 27 5.53 1.09 -13.46
CA MET A 27 4.76 -0.04 -13.97
C MET A 27 3.58 -0.40 -13.05
N GLU A 28 3.77 -0.41 -11.73
CA GLU A 28 2.70 -0.66 -10.77
C GLU A 28 1.57 0.36 -10.91
N THR A 29 1.94 1.63 -11.03
CA THR A 29 0.97 2.71 -11.19
C THR A 29 0.23 2.53 -12.50
N SER A 30 0.95 2.34 -13.61
CA SER A 30 0.35 2.10 -14.92
C SER A 30 -0.61 0.91 -14.92
N TYR A 31 -0.22 -0.25 -14.36
CA TYR A 31 -1.05 -1.46 -14.33
C TYR A 31 -2.34 -1.28 -13.53
N ASN A 32 -2.28 -0.59 -12.38
CA ASN A 32 -3.43 -0.43 -11.50
C ASN A 32 -4.36 0.73 -11.90
N THR A 33 -3.86 1.72 -12.65
CA THR A 33 -4.67 2.86 -13.11
C THR A 33 -5.22 2.68 -14.52
N ASN A 34 -4.72 1.71 -15.29
CA ASN A 34 -5.21 1.43 -16.64
C ASN A 34 -6.69 1.00 -16.60
N GLU A 35 -7.44 1.27 -17.67
CA GLU A 35 -8.82 0.81 -17.86
C GLU A 35 -8.95 -0.71 -17.73
N ALA A 36 -7.91 -1.47 -18.07
CA ALA A 36 -7.85 -2.91 -17.84
C ALA A 36 -8.03 -3.30 -16.37
N ALA A 37 -7.70 -2.43 -15.41
CA ALA A 37 -7.92 -2.67 -13.99
C ALA A 37 -9.42 -2.78 -13.62
N LEU A 38 -10.33 -2.31 -14.49
CA LEU A 38 -11.78 -2.52 -14.35
C LEU A 38 -12.18 -4.00 -14.50
N LEU A 39 -11.41 -4.75 -15.29
CA LEU A 39 -11.55 -6.19 -15.49
C LEU A 39 -10.99 -6.99 -14.29
N GLY A 40 -10.36 -6.31 -13.34
CA GLY A 40 -9.74 -6.92 -12.17
C GLY A 40 -8.23 -6.80 -12.20
N THR A 41 -7.64 -6.83 -11.02
CA THR A 41 -6.19 -6.78 -10.81
C THR A 41 -5.81 -7.89 -9.83
N VAL A 42 -4.52 -8.20 -9.72
CA VAL A 42 -4.02 -9.15 -8.70
C VAL A 42 -4.50 -8.75 -7.28
N LEU A 43 -4.66 -7.46 -7.03
CA LEU A 43 -5.09 -6.92 -5.74
C LEU A 43 -6.61 -7.03 -5.50
N LYS A 44 -7.40 -6.88 -6.57
CA LYS A 44 -8.87 -6.87 -6.50
C LYS A 44 -9.52 -8.21 -6.86
N GLY A 45 -8.74 -9.12 -7.46
CA GLY A 45 -9.21 -10.36 -8.08
C GLY A 45 -9.85 -10.13 -9.46
N PHE A 46 -9.96 -11.21 -10.23
CA PHE A 46 -10.57 -11.22 -11.58
C PHE A 46 -12.04 -11.67 -11.59
N GLU A 47 -12.59 -11.95 -10.42
CA GLU A 47 -13.98 -12.34 -10.17
C GLU A 47 -14.99 -11.27 -10.59
N SER A 48 -14.53 -10.04 -10.84
CA SER A 48 -15.37 -8.93 -11.29
C SER A 48 -16.17 -9.26 -12.55
N HIS A 49 -15.78 -10.24 -13.36
CA HIS A 49 -16.55 -10.65 -14.54
C HIS A 49 -17.76 -11.52 -14.21
N ILE A 50 -17.67 -12.34 -13.16
CA ILE A 50 -18.66 -13.36 -12.79
C ILE A 50 -19.66 -12.80 -11.76
N LEU A 51 -19.24 -11.81 -10.96
CA LEU A 51 -20.05 -11.23 -9.91
C LEU A 51 -21.32 -10.53 -10.43
N THR A 52 -22.38 -10.53 -9.63
CA THR A 52 -23.57 -9.70 -9.87
C THR A 52 -23.25 -8.22 -9.77
N LYS A 53 -23.99 -7.36 -10.49
CA LYS A 53 -23.74 -5.91 -10.61
C LYS A 53 -23.58 -5.19 -9.27
N ASP A 54 -24.30 -5.62 -8.24
CA ASP A 54 -24.24 -5.03 -6.88
C ASP A 54 -22.91 -5.34 -6.18
N LYS A 55 -22.40 -6.58 -6.33
CA LYS A 55 -21.10 -6.99 -5.78
C LYS A 55 -19.93 -6.35 -6.54
N LYS A 56 -20.07 -6.13 -7.85
CA LYS A 56 -19.06 -5.43 -8.67
C LYS A 56 -18.84 -3.99 -8.21
N LYS A 57 -19.91 -3.24 -7.94
CA LYS A 57 -19.83 -1.83 -7.47
C LYS A 57 -19.06 -1.72 -6.14
N SER A 58 -19.25 -2.64 -5.21
CA SER A 58 -18.54 -2.62 -3.93
C SER A 58 -17.01 -2.79 -4.08
N LEU A 59 -16.55 -3.57 -5.06
CA LEU A 59 -15.12 -3.82 -5.31
C LEU A 59 -14.46 -2.68 -6.11
N SER A 60 -15.19 -2.05 -7.03
CA SER A 60 -14.66 -0.97 -7.87
C SER A 60 -14.49 0.36 -7.13
N LEU A 61 -15.18 0.57 -6.00
CA LEU A 61 -15.14 1.82 -5.23
C LEU A 61 -13.83 2.01 -4.44
N LYS A 62 -13.01 0.97 -4.29
CA LYS A 62 -11.69 1.08 -3.66
C LYS A 62 -10.71 1.67 -4.68
N GLY A 63 -10.48 2.99 -4.59
CA GLY A 63 -9.48 3.68 -5.40
C GLY A 63 -8.07 3.15 -5.16
N TYR A 64 -7.16 3.41 -6.09
CA TYR A 64 -5.74 3.05 -5.96
C TYR A 64 -5.12 3.84 -4.80
N ARG A 65 -4.59 3.14 -3.81
CA ARG A 65 -3.95 3.70 -2.63
C ARG A 65 -2.45 3.42 -2.66
N PRO A 66 -1.60 4.22 -1.99
CA PRO A 66 -0.17 3.90 -1.89
C PRO A 66 0.06 2.55 -1.21
N GLU A 67 -0.83 2.14 -0.31
CA GLU A 67 -0.83 0.79 0.30
C GLU A 67 -1.03 -0.36 -0.71
N ASP A 68 -1.57 -0.07 -1.91
CA ASP A 68 -1.79 -1.07 -2.96
C ASP A 68 -0.49 -1.38 -3.76
N ARG A 69 0.63 -0.69 -3.48
CA ARG A 69 1.93 -0.88 -4.16
C ARG A 69 2.73 -2.06 -3.60
N LEU A 70 2.15 -3.26 -3.61
CA LEU A 70 2.74 -4.43 -2.94
C LEU A 70 4.15 -4.79 -3.44
N PHE A 71 4.46 -4.59 -4.71
CA PHE A 71 5.80 -4.90 -5.24
C PHE A 71 6.81 -3.87 -4.74
N SER A 72 6.46 -2.58 -4.72
CA SER A 72 7.33 -1.57 -4.11
C SER A 72 7.50 -1.79 -2.60
N LEU A 73 6.43 -2.14 -1.89
CA LEU A 73 6.45 -2.40 -0.44
C LEU A 73 7.24 -3.67 -0.06
N SER A 74 7.50 -4.55 -1.03
CA SER A 74 8.36 -5.73 -0.81
C SER A 74 9.84 -5.37 -0.64
N SER A 75 10.26 -4.18 -1.08
CA SER A 75 11.64 -3.69 -0.92
C SER A 75 11.72 -2.62 0.16
N ARG A 76 12.61 -2.81 1.14
CA ARG A 76 12.85 -1.83 2.23
C ARG A 76 13.53 -0.55 1.74
N SER A 77 14.24 -0.60 0.61
CA SER A 77 14.92 0.56 0.02
C SER A 77 14.03 1.35 -0.92
N SER A 78 12.84 0.85 -1.27
CA SER A 78 12.00 1.52 -2.25
C SER A 78 11.47 2.86 -1.72
N PRO A 79 11.27 3.84 -2.62
CA PRO A 79 10.67 5.13 -2.25
C PRO A 79 9.30 4.98 -1.55
N ALA A 80 8.46 4.06 -2.02
CA ALA A 80 7.13 3.84 -1.44
C ALA A 80 7.19 3.30 0.00
N SER A 81 8.14 2.41 0.29
CA SER A 81 8.37 1.90 1.65
C SER A 81 8.86 2.99 2.60
N LEU A 82 9.69 3.92 2.11
CA LEU A 82 10.17 5.06 2.90
C LEU A 82 9.04 6.06 3.18
N GLU A 83 8.17 6.32 2.21
CA GLU A 83 6.96 7.16 2.39
C GLU A 83 6.03 6.55 3.44
N GLN A 84 5.78 5.24 3.38
CA GLN A 84 4.93 4.56 4.36
C GLN A 84 5.55 4.58 5.76
N ALA A 85 6.85 4.30 5.88
CA ALA A 85 7.55 4.37 7.17
C ALA A 85 7.55 5.79 7.75
N ALA A 86 7.66 6.81 6.90
CA ALA A 86 7.55 8.21 7.31
C ALA A 86 6.14 8.59 7.75
N ALA A 87 5.11 8.09 7.07
CA ALA A 87 3.70 8.29 7.46
C ALA A 87 3.38 7.62 8.81
N GLU A 88 3.87 6.40 9.04
CA GLU A 88 3.74 5.70 10.33
C GLU A 88 4.45 6.44 11.47
N ALA A 89 5.66 6.95 11.21
CA ALA A 89 6.39 7.76 12.19
C ALA A 89 5.70 9.08 12.51
N ALA A 90 5.04 9.71 11.52
CA ALA A 90 4.27 10.93 11.72
C ALA A 90 3.02 10.69 12.57
N ASP A 91 2.29 9.58 12.36
CA ASP A 91 1.11 9.20 13.14
C ASP A 91 1.47 8.95 14.62
N LEU A 92 2.60 8.28 14.88
CA LEU A 92 3.15 8.11 16.23
C LEU A 92 3.52 9.44 16.89
N SER A 93 3.98 10.44 16.12
CA SER A 93 4.30 11.77 16.66
C SER A 93 3.05 12.62 16.96
N GLN A 94 1.93 12.31 16.29
CA GLN A 94 0.64 13.00 16.47
C GLN A 94 -0.23 12.34 17.55
N GLY A 95 0.10 11.11 17.97
CA GLY A 95 -0.52 10.35 19.05
C GLY A 95 -0.09 10.75 20.47
N GLY A 96 -0.02 12.04 20.77
CA GLY A 96 -0.02 12.55 22.14
C GLY A 96 -1.43 12.53 22.73
N GLY A 97 -2.02 11.35 22.93
CA GLY A 97 -3.43 11.25 23.34
C GLY A 97 -3.84 9.86 23.83
N GLY A 98 -3.52 9.59 25.10
CA GLY A 98 -4.33 8.76 26.02
C GLY A 98 -4.79 7.37 25.56
N LEU A 99 -4.18 6.34 26.15
CA LEU A 99 -4.78 5.03 26.37
C LEU A 99 -6.19 5.17 27.00
N GLY A 100 -7.23 5.08 26.17
CA GLY A 100 -8.63 5.08 26.56
C GLY A 100 -9.26 3.71 26.34
N VAL A 101 -9.15 2.86 27.35
CA VAL A 101 -10.03 1.74 27.75
C VAL A 101 -11.05 1.21 26.71
N VAL A 102 -10.83 -0.07 26.39
CA VAL A 102 -11.80 -1.08 25.92
C VAL A 102 -13.20 -0.93 26.54
N GLY A 103 -14.25 -0.98 25.70
CA GLY A 103 -15.55 -1.52 26.12
C GLY A 103 -16.75 -0.58 26.10
N GLY A 104 -17.25 -0.23 24.90
CA GLY A 104 -18.59 0.30 24.73
C GLY A 104 -19.64 -0.82 24.79
N VAL A 105 -20.11 -1.17 25.99
CA VAL A 105 -21.28 -2.03 26.17
C VAL A 105 -22.55 -1.28 25.76
N LYS A 106 -23.32 -1.93 24.89
CA LYS A 106 -24.58 -1.48 24.30
C LYS A 106 -25.65 -1.42 25.40
N LYS A 107 -26.34 -0.28 25.58
CA LYS A 107 -27.61 -0.25 26.31
C LYS A 107 -28.75 -0.12 25.31
N ALA A 108 -29.50 -1.21 25.14
CA ALA A 108 -30.82 -1.20 24.52
C ALA A 108 -31.82 -0.58 25.52
N ALA A 109 -32.57 0.43 25.09
CA ALA A 109 -33.69 0.97 25.85
C ALA A 109 -34.99 0.43 25.21
N TRP A 110 -35.58 -0.58 25.86
CA TRP A 110 -36.94 -1.03 25.57
C TRP A 110 -37.91 -0.33 26.54
N GLY A 111 -38.90 0.35 25.97
CA GLY A 111 -40.26 0.49 26.54
C GLY A 111 -40.47 1.48 27.68
N GLN A 112 -41.33 2.48 27.46
CA GLN A 112 -42.35 2.86 28.44
C GLN A 112 -43.70 3.06 27.74
N LYS A 113 -44.72 2.61 28.47
CA LYS A 113 -46.16 2.59 28.15
C LYS A 113 -46.76 3.98 28.17
#